data_AF-N9WFQ4-F1
#
_entry.id   AF-N9WFQ4-F1
#
_cell.length_a   1.000
_cell.length_b   1.000
_cell.length_c   1.000
_cell.angle_alpha   90.00
_cell.angle_beta   90.00
_cell.angle_gamma   90.00
#
_symmetry.space_group_name_H-M   'P 1'
#
loop_
_entity.id
_entity.type
_entity.pdbx_description
1 polymer ?
#
loop_
_entity_poly.entity_id
_entity_poly.type
_entity_poly.pdbx_seq_one_letter_code
_entity_poly.pdbx_strand_id
1 'polypeptide(L)'
;MDILETLKGIIPDVNPSLLNYYVMKAQSYFLSTTNLDLIPDEANFIVIDLALIYLNKFGNEGLSSTSNSGITLNFGTDIPEDTKRAIAKYRRISW
;
A
#
# COMPACT_ATOMS: atom_id res chain seq x y z
N MET A 1 14.36 -1.57 9.18
CA MET A 1 14.36 -0.27 8.45
C MET A 1 13.26 0.64 9.00
N ASP A 2 13.46 1.96 9.14
CA ASP A 2 12.37 2.86 9.58
C ASP A 2 11.50 3.29 8.39
N ILE A 3 10.27 2.78 8.36
CA ILE A 3 9.29 3.01 7.28
C ILE A 3 8.89 4.49 7.22
N LEU A 4 8.79 5.15 8.39
CA LEU A 4 8.29 6.51 8.50
C LEU A 4 9.35 7.52 8.03
N GLU A 5 10.61 7.34 8.40
CA GLU A 5 11.72 8.16 7.91
C GLU A 5 11.88 8.04 6.39
N THR A 6 11.74 6.82 5.85
CA THR A 6 11.81 6.59 4.39
C THR A 6 10.72 7.36 3.66
N LEU A 7 9.47 7.27 4.14
CA LEU A 7 8.35 7.98 3.54
C LEU A 7 8.47 9.51 3.66
N LYS A 8 9.00 10.03 4.77
CA LYS A 8 9.28 11.47 4.91
C LYS A 8 10.31 11.97 3.90
N GLY A 9 11.30 11.14 3.55
CA GLY A 9 12.28 11.46 2.51
C GLY A 9 11.67 11.51 1.11
N ILE A 10 10.64 10.70 0.84
CA ILE A 10 9.96 10.65 -0.45
C ILE A 10 8.91 11.78 -0.57
N ILE A 11 8.18 12.06 0.51
CA ILE A 11 7.05 13.00 0.54
C ILE A 11 7.13 13.90 1.79
N PRO A 12 7.98 14.94 1.78
CA PRO A 12 8.19 15.79 2.95
C PRO A 12 6.99 16.70 3.27
N ASP A 13 6.10 16.95 2.31
CA ASP A 13 4.97 17.88 2.42
C ASP A 13 3.69 17.25 3.03
N VAL A 14 3.75 15.98 3.42
CA VAL A 14 2.61 15.24 3.96
C VAL A 14 2.54 15.37 5.48
N ASN A 15 1.33 15.61 6.01
CA ASN A 15 1.11 15.68 7.45
C ASN A 15 1.61 14.38 8.14
N PRO A 16 2.52 14.48 9.14
CA PRO A 16 3.07 13.31 9.82
C PRO A 16 2.02 12.37 10.43
N SER A 17 0.91 12.92 10.93
CA SER A 17 -0.19 12.15 11.50
C SER A 17 -0.93 11.34 10.44
N LEU A 18 -1.12 11.94 9.26
CA LEU A 18 -1.73 11.27 8.11
C LEU A 18 -0.81 10.16 7.59
N LEU A 19 0.49 10.44 7.54
CA LEU A 19 1.50 9.46 7.13
C LEU A 19 1.49 8.24 8.06
N ASN A 20 1.51 8.48 9.37
CA ASN A 20 1.44 7.43 10.37
C ASN A 20 0.16 6.59 10.22
N TYR A 21 -0.99 7.22 9.98
CA TYR A 21 -2.25 6.53 9.74
C TYR A 21 -2.17 5.57 8.55
N TYR A 22 -1.62 6.01 7.41
CA TYR A 22 -1.51 5.14 6.23
C TYR A 22 -0.48 4.03 6.38
N VAL A 23 0.61 4.27 7.13
CA VAL A 23 1.56 3.21 7.50
C VAL A 23 0.87 2.15 8.35
N MET A 24 0.13 2.54 9.39
CA MET A 24 -0.61 1.60 10.23
C MET A 24 -1.65 0.81 9.43
N LYS A 25 -2.34 1.48 8.50
CA LYS A 25 -3.31 0.84 7.59
C LYS A 25 -2.62 -0.19 6.68
N ALA A 26 -1.47 0.16 6.09
CA ALA A 26 -0.69 -0.72 5.22
C ALA A 26 -0.17 -1.96 5.98
N GLN A 27 0.35 -1.76 7.20
CA GLN A 27 0.79 -2.85 8.07
C GLN A 27 -0.36 -3.80 8.41
N SER A 28 -1.51 -3.25 8.81
CA SER A 28 -2.69 -4.04 9.14
C SER A 28 -3.20 -4.84 7.95
N TYR A 29 -3.20 -4.24 6.74
CA TYR A 29 -3.58 -4.94 5.51
C TYR A 29 -2.64 -6.09 5.18
N PHE A 30 -1.33 -5.87 5.31
CA PHE A 30 -0.32 -6.91 5.08
C PHE A 30 -0.50 -8.09 6.03
N LEU A 31 -0.62 -7.83 7.33
CA LEU A 31 -0.79 -8.88 8.34
C LEU A 31 -2.10 -9.64 8.15
N SER A 32 -3.20 -8.93 7.88
CA SER A 32 -4.50 -9.55 7.63
C SER A 32 -4.51 -10.41 6.36
N THR A 33 -3.72 -10.06 5.35
CA THR A 33 -3.65 -10.79 4.07
C THR A 33 -2.73 -12.01 4.16
N THR A 34 -1.60 -11.86 4.87
CA THR A 34 -0.58 -12.90 5.00
C THR A 34 -0.85 -13.87 6.14
N ASN A 35 -1.72 -13.47 7.07
CA ASN A 35 -2.02 -14.19 8.31
C ASN A 35 -0.75 -14.45 9.14
N LEU A 36 0.14 -13.46 9.16
CA LEU A 36 1.36 -13.42 9.97
C LEU A 36 1.12 -12.56 11.21
N ASP A 37 1.84 -12.87 12.30
CA ASP A 37 1.84 -12.05 13.52
C ASP A 37 2.81 -10.85 13.44
N LEU A 38 3.82 -10.94 12.57
CA LEU A 38 4.85 -9.91 12.42
C LEU A 38 5.23 -9.73 10.94
N ILE A 39 5.55 -8.49 10.56
CA ILE A 39 6.06 -8.14 9.23
C ILE A 39 7.57 -8.41 9.21
N PRO A 40 8.07 -9.30 8.33
CA PRO A 40 9.51 -9.50 8.19
C PRO A 40 10.19 -8.24 7.63
N ASP A 41 11.46 -7.99 7.96
CA ASP A 41 12.15 -6.76 7.52
C ASP A 41 12.24 -6.68 5.99
N GLU A 42 12.33 -7.83 5.33
CA GLU A 42 12.22 -7.94 3.87
C GLU A 42 10.88 -7.43 3.34
N ALA A 43 9.76 -7.54 4.06
CA ALA A 43 8.47 -7.06 3.58
C ALA A 43 8.23 -5.55 3.85
N ASN A 44 9.17 -4.86 4.50
CA ASN A 44 9.03 -3.42 4.78
C ASN A 44 8.83 -2.59 3.51
N PHE A 45 9.46 -2.97 2.39
CA PHE A 45 9.27 -2.27 1.11
C PHE A 45 7.83 -2.36 0.61
N ILE A 46 7.15 -3.49 0.83
CA ILE A 46 5.75 -3.71 0.44
C ILE A 46 4.83 -2.80 1.23
N VAL A 47 5.11 -2.62 2.52
CA VAL A 47 4.34 -1.72 3.40
C VAL A 47 4.51 -0.26 2.97
N ILE A 48 5.73 0.13 2.58
CA ILE A 48 6.02 1.47 2.04
C ILE A 48 5.21 1.72 0.76
N ASP A 49 5.24 0.77 -0.19
CA ASP A 49 4.47 0.87 -1.43
C ASP A 49 2.97 0.98 -1.17
N LEU A 50 2.42 0.13 -0.27
CA LEU A 50 1.01 0.20 0.13
C LEU A 50 0.65 1.55 0.72
N ALA A 51 1.48 2.09 1.63
CA ALA A 51 1.24 3.39 2.22
C ALA A 51 1.23 4.50 1.16
N LEU A 52 2.15 4.44 0.19
CA LEU A 52 2.22 5.40 -0.91
C LEU A 52 1.00 5.31 -1.83
N ILE A 53 0.54 4.09 -2.15
CA ILE A 53 -0.69 3.86 -2.93
C ILE A 53 -1.90 4.48 -2.22
N TYR A 54 -2.06 4.24 -0.91
CA TYR A 54 -3.17 4.82 -0.15
C TYR A 54 -3.12 6.34 -0.11
N LEU A 55 -1.91 6.91 0.00
CA LEU A 55 -1.73 8.36 0.04
C LEU A 55 -2.03 9.01 -1.31
N ASN A 56 -1.52 8.42 -2.40
CA ASN A 56 -1.81 8.87 -3.76
C ASN A 56 -3.30 8.75 -4.07
N LYS A 57 -3.96 7.69 -3.59
CA LYS A 57 -5.40 7.53 -3.76
C LYS A 57 -6.17 8.66 -3.06
N PHE A 58 -5.85 8.97 -1.81
CA PHE A 58 -6.48 10.07 -1.06
C PHE A 58 -6.38 11.42 -1.79
N GLY A 59 -5.28 11.68 -2.49
CA GLY A 59 -5.13 12.89 -3.31
C GLY A 59 -5.91 12.85 -4.65
N ASN A 60 -6.26 11.66 -5.15
CA ASN A 60 -6.80 11.45 -6.50
C ASN A 60 -8.31 11.11 -6.54
N GLU A 61 -8.99 11.05 -5.38
CA GLU A 61 -10.44 10.80 -5.28
C GLU A 61 -11.29 11.87 -5.99
N GLY A 62 -10.72 13.05 -6.31
CA GLY A 62 -11.35 14.11 -7.07
C GLY A 62 -11.13 14.08 -8.60
N LEU A 63 -10.23 13.23 -9.13
CA LEU A 63 -9.84 13.22 -10.56
C LEU A 63 -10.32 11.98 -11.32
N SER A 64 -10.95 11.02 -10.62
CA SER A 64 -11.33 9.73 -11.19
C SER A 64 -12.71 9.77 -11.85
N SER A 65 -12.82 10.50 -12.96
CA SER A 65 -13.88 10.30 -13.97
C SER A 65 -13.42 10.82 -15.32
N THR A 66 -12.42 10.17 -15.92
CA THR A 66 -12.22 10.26 -17.37
C THR A 66 -11.97 8.86 -17.94
N SER A 67 -12.97 8.33 -18.62
CA SER A 67 -12.89 7.11 -19.43
C SER A 67 -12.01 7.40 -20.64
N ASN A 68 -10.80 6.83 -20.70
CA ASN A 68 -9.98 6.86 -21.91
C ASN A 68 -9.90 5.46 -22.53
N SER A 69 -10.62 5.28 -23.63
CA SER A 69 -10.46 4.26 -24.67
C SER A 69 -10.33 2.80 -24.25
N GLY A 70 -11.43 2.05 -24.25
CA GLY A 70 -11.53 0.66 -24.77
C GLY A 70 -10.70 -0.47 -24.15
N ILE A 71 -9.76 -0.19 -23.26
CA ILE A 71 -9.04 -1.16 -22.44
C ILE A 71 -9.70 -1.10 -21.08
N THR A 72 -10.34 -2.18 -20.64
CA THR A 72 -10.83 -2.31 -19.27
C THR A 72 -9.62 -2.37 -18.33
N LEU A 73 -8.97 -1.24 -18.09
CA LEU A 73 -8.16 -1.02 -16.91
C LEU A 73 -9.16 -1.05 -15.76
N ASN A 74 -9.27 -2.22 -15.12
CA ASN A 74 -10.04 -2.37 -13.91
C ASN A 74 -9.38 -1.52 -12.81
N PHE A 75 -9.65 -0.22 -12.81
CA PHE A 75 -9.44 0.69 -11.68
C PHE A 75 -10.28 0.26 -10.46
N GLY A 76 -11.04 -0.84 -10.55
CA GLY A 76 -11.78 -1.47 -9.46
C GLY A 76 -10.94 -2.32 -8.50
N THR A 77 -9.61 -2.33 -8.62
CA THR A 77 -8.73 -2.99 -7.64
C THR A 77 -7.74 -2.00 -7.07
N ASP A 78 -8.08 -1.52 -5.87
CA ASP A 78 -7.43 -0.48 -5.04
C ASP A 78 -5.90 -0.58 -4.87
N ILE A 79 -5.33 -1.75 -5.17
CA ILE A 79 -3.92 -2.09 -4.97
C ILE A 79 -3.43 -2.78 -6.26
N PRO A 80 -2.27 -2.39 -6.82
CA PRO A 80 -1.69 -3.02 -7.99
C PRO A 80 -1.51 -4.54 -7.82
N GLU A 81 -1.72 -5.29 -8.90
CA GLU A 81 -1.58 -6.76 -8.90
C GLU A 81 -0.17 -7.22 -8.54
N ASP A 82 0.85 -6.40 -8.85
CA ASP A 82 2.24 -6.70 -8.47
C ASP A 82 2.43 -6.68 -6.95
N THR A 83 1.95 -5.63 -6.29
CA THR A 83 1.96 -5.51 -4.81
C THR A 83 1.19 -6.66 -4.17
N LYS A 84 0.01 -7.02 -4.71
CA LYS A 84 -0.74 -8.18 -4.20
C LYS A 84 0.03 -9.50 -4.36
N ARG A 85 0.68 -9.71 -5.51
CA ARG A 85 1.53 -10.88 -5.74
C ARG A 85 2.71 -10.91 -4.77
N ALA A 86 3.33 -9.77 -4.48
CA ALA A 86 4.40 -9.66 -3.50
C ALA A 86 3.91 -10.06 -2.10
N ILE A 87 2.75 -9.54 -1.65
CA ILE A 87 2.13 -9.91 -0.37
C ILE A 87 1.79 -11.41 -0.33
N ALA A 88 1.25 -11.96 -1.41
CA ALA A 88 0.86 -13.36 -1.49
C ALA A 88 2.04 -14.33 -1.27
N LYS A 89 3.29 -13.93 -1.59
CA LYS A 89 4.49 -14.73 -1.30
C LYS A 89 4.70 -14.98 0.20
N TYR A 90 4.26 -14.05 1.03
CA TYR A 90 4.39 -14.12 2.49
C TYR A 90 3.19 -14.78 3.17
N ARG A 91 2.15 -15.13 2.41
CA ARG A 91 0.94 -15.73 2.97
C ARG A 91 1.24 -17.13 3.51
N ARG A 92 1.00 -17.33 4.80
CA ARG A 92 1.11 -18.65 5.42
C ARG A 92 -0.07 -19.50 4.97
N ILE A 93 0.20 -20.54 4.19
CA ILE A 93 -0.81 -21.55 3.83
C ILE A 93 -0.99 -22.44 5.06
N SER A 94 -2.04 -22.18 5.83
CA SER A 94 -2.55 -23.14 6.80
C SER A 94 -3.32 -24.21 6.04
N TRP A 95 -2.87 -25.46 6.15
CA TRP A 95 -3.57 -26.64 5.65
C TRP A 95 -4.63 -27.09 6.66
#